data_AF-A0A317EZC3-F1
#
_entry.id   AF-A0A317EZC3-F1
#
_cell.length_a   1.000
_cell.length_b   1.000
_cell.length_c   1.000
_cell.angle_alpha   90.00
_cell.angle_beta   90.00
_cell.angle_gamma   90.00
#
_symmetry.space_group_name_H-M   'P 1'
#
loop_
_entity.id
_entity.type
_entity.pdbx_description
1 polymer ?
#
loop_
_entity_poly.entity_id
_entity_poly.type
_entity_poly.pdbx_seq_one_letter_code
_entity_poly.pdbx_strand_id
1 'polypeptide(L)'
;MDTKKLNYFSGIILSIFISLHLFNHFYSVFGILHHIHLMNALRMVYRNAFIESILLLAVFVQIISGFRLLKKRKKINLSGFKKLQIWTGIYLSIFLIIHLLAVFVGRYYLHLDTNIYFGVAGLNVFPFNLFFIPYYSLAIISVFGHVASIHQSKAERSFIGLNPNRQAIIIVCFGIIFTGVILFGLTNHFHGLKIPKEYNVLIMK
;
A
#
# COMPACT_ATOMS: atom_id res chain seq x y z
N MET A 1 2.14 17.25 -22.08
CA MET A 1 1.06 16.96 -21.11
C MET A 1 1.40 17.58 -19.75
N ASP A 2 0.45 18.25 -19.10
CA ASP A 2 0.68 18.86 -17.78
C ASP A 2 1.03 17.80 -16.72
N THR A 3 2.14 18.00 -16.00
CA THR A 3 2.60 17.13 -14.89
C THR A 3 1.52 16.87 -13.85
N LYS A 4 0.60 17.82 -13.61
CA LYS A 4 -0.52 17.64 -12.68
C LYS A 4 -1.56 16.66 -13.20
N LYS A 5 -1.88 16.71 -14.51
CA LYS A 5 -2.83 15.78 -15.15
C LYS A 5 -2.28 14.35 -15.14
N LEU A 6 -1.01 14.19 -15.50
CA LEU A 6 -0.32 12.89 -15.41
C LEU A 6 -0.37 12.30 -14.00
N ASN A 7 -0.01 13.10 -12.98
CA ASN A 7 -0.07 12.69 -11.57
C ASN A 7 -1.51 12.39 -11.13
N TYR A 8 -2.52 13.08 -11.66
CA TYR A 8 -3.90 12.81 -11.27
C TYR A 8 -4.39 11.46 -11.82
N PHE A 9 -4.22 11.21 -13.12
CA PHE A 9 -4.69 9.98 -13.75
C PHE A 9 -3.93 8.74 -13.26
N SER A 10 -2.59 8.82 -13.12
CA SER A 10 -1.84 7.70 -12.54
C SER A 10 -2.24 7.45 -11.09
N GLY A 11 -2.57 8.51 -10.35
CA GLY A 11 -3.06 8.39 -8.97
C GLY A 11 -4.38 7.64 -8.88
N ILE A 12 -5.33 7.88 -9.81
CA ILE A 12 -6.59 7.13 -9.88
C ILE A 12 -6.34 5.66 -10.17
N ILE A 13 -5.53 5.37 -11.19
CA ILE A 13 -5.20 3.99 -11.59
C ILE A 13 -4.62 3.22 -10.39
N LEU A 14 -3.64 3.81 -9.70
CA LEU A 14 -3.07 3.19 -8.51
C LEU A 14 -4.04 3.10 -7.34
N SER A 15 -4.91 4.09 -7.13
CA SER A 15 -5.91 4.03 -6.05
C SER A 15 -6.85 2.85 -6.23
N ILE A 16 -7.28 2.56 -7.45
CA ILE A 16 -8.12 1.39 -7.77
C ILE A 16 -7.35 0.11 -7.47
N PHE A 17 -6.12 -0.03 -7.99
CA PHE A 17 -5.29 -1.21 -7.75
C PHE A 17 -5.00 -1.43 -6.26
N ILE A 18 -4.56 -0.40 -5.54
CA ILE A 18 -4.24 -0.45 -4.11
C ILE A 18 -5.50 -0.83 -3.31
N SER A 19 -6.67 -0.29 -3.66
CA SER A 19 -7.92 -0.64 -2.97
C SER A 19 -8.25 -2.12 -3.13
N LEU A 20 -8.17 -2.66 -4.35
CA LEU A 20 -8.38 -4.09 -4.60
C LEU A 20 -7.31 -4.96 -3.92
N HIS A 21 -6.06 -4.51 -3.94
CA HIS A 21 -4.94 -5.20 -3.31
C HIS A 21 -5.09 -5.27 -1.78
N LEU A 22 -5.43 -4.15 -1.14
CA LEU A 22 -5.67 -4.10 0.31
C LEU A 22 -6.95 -4.86 0.70
N PHE A 23 -7.99 -4.82 -0.14
CA PHE A 23 -9.19 -5.64 0.07
C PHE A 23 -8.88 -7.13 0.02
N ASN A 24 -8.01 -7.56 -0.89
CA ASN A 24 -7.53 -8.94 -0.93
C ASN A 24 -6.79 -9.33 0.36
N HIS A 25 -5.92 -8.45 0.88
CA HIS A 25 -5.26 -8.67 2.18
C HIS A 25 -6.24 -8.72 3.35
N PHE A 26 -7.24 -7.84 3.37
CA PHE A 26 -8.32 -7.89 4.37
C PHE A 26 -9.04 -9.24 4.36
N TYR A 27 -9.21 -9.85 3.19
CA TYR A 27 -9.83 -11.18 3.05
C TYR A 27 -9.07 -12.30 3.77
N SER A 28 -7.80 -12.09 4.17
CA SER A 28 -7.05 -13.03 5.01
C SER A 28 -7.68 -13.25 6.39
N VAL A 29 -8.53 -12.33 6.87
CA VAL A 29 -9.33 -12.50 8.10
C VAL A 29 -10.25 -13.73 8.01
N PHE A 30 -10.71 -14.09 6.81
CA PHE A 30 -11.52 -15.28 6.58
C PHE A 30 -10.68 -16.53 6.29
N GLY A 31 -9.35 -16.42 6.40
CA GLY A 31 -8.39 -17.50 6.19
C GLY A 31 -7.63 -17.41 4.87
N ILE A 32 -6.50 -18.11 4.82
CA ILE A 32 -5.55 -18.10 3.70
C ILE A 32 -6.19 -18.53 2.38
N LEU A 33 -7.06 -19.54 2.40
CA LEU A 33 -7.70 -20.06 1.18
C LEU A 33 -8.59 -19.00 0.51
N HIS A 34 -9.37 -18.24 1.30
CA HIS A 34 -10.20 -17.16 0.79
C HIS A 34 -9.36 -16.04 0.19
N HIS A 35 -8.27 -15.66 0.86
CA HIS A 35 -7.29 -14.72 0.31
C HIS A 35 -6.71 -15.23 -1.02
N ILE A 36 -6.23 -16.47 -1.09
CA ILE A 36 -5.61 -17.02 -2.31
C ILE A 36 -6.63 -17.08 -3.47
N HIS A 37 -7.86 -17.49 -3.19
CA HIS A 37 -8.92 -17.55 -4.19
C HIS A 37 -9.21 -16.17 -4.80
N LEU A 38 -9.44 -15.16 -3.95
CA LEU A 38 -9.64 -13.78 -4.39
C LEU A 38 -8.41 -13.23 -5.12
N MET A 39 -7.21 -13.52 -4.60
CA MET A 39 -5.94 -13.10 -5.20
C MET A 39 -5.81 -13.66 -6.62
N ASN A 40 -6.08 -14.94 -6.82
CA ASN A 40 -5.98 -15.58 -8.14
C ASN A 40 -6.99 -14.97 -9.12
N ALA A 41 -8.22 -14.68 -8.69
CA ALA A 41 -9.20 -14.00 -9.53
C ALA A 41 -8.72 -12.60 -9.94
N LEU A 42 -8.21 -11.80 -9.01
CA LEU A 42 -7.70 -10.46 -9.31
C LEU A 42 -6.43 -10.49 -10.19
N ARG A 43 -5.56 -11.51 -10.01
CA ARG A 43 -4.33 -11.68 -10.78
C ARG A 43 -4.58 -11.90 -12.27
N MET A 44 -5.70 -12.50 -12.65
CA MET A 44 -6.08 -12.63 -14.07
C MET A 44 -6.12 -11.26 -14.77
N VAL A 45 -6.43 -10.20 -14.01
CA VAL A 45 -6.47 -8.82 -14.51
C VAL A 45 -5.11 -8.14 -14.31
N TYR A 46 -4.63 -8.00 -13.06
CA TYR A 46 -3.49 -7.12 -12.79
C TYR A 46 -2.11 -7.73 -13.08
N ARG A 47 -2.00 -9.05 -13.30
CA ARG A 47 -0.78 -9.71 -13.81
C ARG A 47 -0.84 -9.97 -15.32
N ASN A 48 -1.87 -9.47 -16.01
CA ASN A 48 -1.84 -9.41 -17.46
C ASN A 48 -0.72 -8.44 -17.89
N ALA A 49 0.11 -8.82 -18.86
CA ALA A 49 1.29 -8.04 -19.25
C ALA A 49 0.96 -6.57 -19.59
N PHE A 50 -0.16 -6.31 -20.26
CA PHE A 50 -0.59 -4.96 -20.62
C PHE A 50 -1.00 -4.15 -19.38
N ILE A 51 -1.84 -4.71 -18.51
CA ILE A 51 -2.31 -4.04 -17.29
C ILE A 51 -1.17 -3.85 -16.30
N GLU A 52 -0.32 -4.86 -16.11
CA GLU A 52 0.85 -4.77 -15.24
C GLU A 52 1.79 -3.64 -15.73
N SER A 53 2.01 -3.53 -17.04
CA SER A 53 2.82 -2.44 -17.62
C SER A 53 2.22 -1.06 -17.34
N ILE A 54 0.90 -0.91 -17.45
CA ILE A 54 0.20 0.34 -17.11
C ILE A 54 0.35 0.67 -15.62
N LEU A 55 0.22 -0.32 -14.74
CA LEU A 55 0.38 -0.14 -13.29
C LEU A 55 1.81 0.30 -12.94
N LEU A 56 2.82 -0.34 -13.53
CA LEU A 56 4.23 0.01 -13.31
C LEU A 56 4.55 1.40 -13.83
N LEU A 57 4.03 1.77 -15.01
CA LEU A 57 4.14 3.13 -15.52
C LEU A 57 3.45 4.14 -14.59
N ALA A 58 2.28 3.80 -14.06
CA ALA A 58 1.57 4.66 -13.11
C ALA A 58 2.37 4.87 -11.81
N VAL A 59 3.00 3.82 -11.27
CA VAL A 59 3.94 3.92 -10.13
C VAL A 59 5.11 4.84 -10.46
N PHE A 60 5.77 4.62 -11.59
CA PHE A 60 6.91 5.42 -12.03
C PHE A 60 6.54 6.91 -12.18
N VAL A 61 5.39 7.19 -12.82
CA VAL A 61 4.86 8.54 -12.96
C VAL A 61 4.56 9.15 -11.60
N GLN A 62 3.90 8.44 -10.67
CA GLN A 62 3.62 8.94 -9.32
C GLN A 62 4.90 9.34 -8.58
N ILE A 63 5.91 8.47 -8.59
CA ILE A 63 7.18 8.72 -7.90
C ILE A 63 7.84 9.97 -8.48
N ILE A 64 8.07 10.02 -9.80
CA ILE A 64 8.79 11.13 -10.44
C ILE A 64 8.01 12.43 -10.35
N SER A 65 6.72 12.41 -10.70
CA SER A 65 5.91 13.63 -10.69
C SER A 65 5.65 14.13 -9.27
N GLY A 66 5.47 13.23 -8.30
CA GLY A 66 5.39 13.55 -6.87
C GLY A 66 6.64 14.28 -6.36
N PHE A 67 7.84 13.77 -6.66
CA PHE A 67 9.09 14.44 -6.30
C PHE A 67 9.25 15.79 -7.00
N ARG A 68 8.87 15.91 -8.28
CA ARG A 68 8.90 17.20 -9.00
C ARG A 68 7.94 18.22 -8.38
N LEU A 69 6.74 17.80 -7.99
CA LEU A 69 5.75 18.66 -7.32
C LEU A 69 6.23 19.07 -5.91
N LEU A 70 6.91 18.17 -5.20
CA LEU A 70 7.55 18.46 -3.91
C LEU A 70 8.62 19.56 -4.06
N LYS A 71 9.52 19.44 -5.05
CA LYS A 71 10.58 20.43 -5.30
C LYS A 71 10.04 21.81 -5.70
N LYS A 72 8.91 21.84 -6.41
CA LYS A 72 8.26 23.10 -6.83
C LYS A 72 7.49 23.81 -5.70
N ARG A 73 7.26 23.16 -4.56
CA ARG A 73 6.62 23.82 -3.41
C ARG A 73 7.59 24.87 -2.83
N LYS A 74 7.16 26.14 -2.80
CA LYS A 74 7.88 27.19 -2.07
C LYS A 74 7.95 26.81 -0.58
N LYS A 75 9.03 27.21 0.12
CA LYS A 75 9.18 27.08 1.58
C LYS A 75 8.07 27.87 2.28
N ILE A 76 6.91 27.24 2.43
CA ILE A 76 5.77 27.72 3.20
C ILE A 76 5.81 26.97 4.53
N ASN A 77 5.41 27.59 5.64
CA ASN A 77 5.18 26.90 6.90
C ASN A 77 4.08 25.85 6.72
N LEU A 78 4.47 24.62 6.38
CA LEU A 78 3.58 23.49 6.14
C LEU A 78 3.17 22.89 7.49
N SER A 79 1.89 23.02 7.84
CA SER A 79 1.30 22.41 9.04
C SER A 79 0.18 21.43 8.70
N GLY A 80 -0.12 20.53 9.64
CA GLY A 80 -1.22 19.57 9.56
C GLY A 80 -1.16 18.63 8.34
N PHE A 81 -2.30 18.48 7.67
CA PHE A 81 -2.47 17.56 6.54
C PHE A 81 -1.55 17.83 5.35
N LYS A 82 -1.08 19.06 5.16
CA LYS A 82 -0.12 19.37 4.09
C LYS A 82 1.26 18.74 4.35
N LYS A 83 1.67 18.67 5.63
CA LYS A 83 2.90 17.99 6.06
C LYS A 83 2.71 16.46 6.01
N LEU A 84 1.56 15.97 6.46
CA LEU A 84 1.21 14.55 6.37
C LEU A 84 1.26 14.04 4.92
N GLN A 85 0.73 14.78 3.95
CA GLN A 85 0.74 14.40 2.54
C GLN A 85 2.15 14.16 2.00
N ILE A 86 3.09 15.02 2.40
CA ILE A 86 4.49 14.94 1.96
C ILE A 86 5.14 13.70 2.55
N TRP A 87 5.07 13.51 3.87
CA TRP A 87 5.74 12.39 4.53
C TRP A 87 5.17 11.04 4.08
N THR A 88 3.85 10.94 4.00
CA THR A 88 3.19 9.74 3.46
C THR A 88 3.55 9.51 1.99
N GLY A 89 3.61 10.55 1.16
CA GLY A 89 4.02 10.43 -0.24
C GLY A 89 5.48 9.97 -0.41
N ILE A 90 6.40 10.50 0.41
CA ILE A 90 7.81 10.05 0.43
C ILE A 90 7.89 8.59 0.87
N TYR A 91 7.22 8.25 1.98
CA TYR A 91 7.20 6.89 2.49
C TYR A 91 6.64 5.91 1.46
N LEU A 92 5.50 6.21 0.84
CA LEU A 92 4.90 5.37 -0.19
C LEU A 92 5.80 5.20 -1.41
N SER A 93 6.54 6.24 -1.80
CA SER A 93 7.50 6.14 -2.91
C SER A 93 8.62 5.15 -2.58
N ILE A 94 9.19 5.24 -1.38
CA ILE A 94 10.24 4.31 -0.91
C ILE A 94 9.66 2.90 -0.77
N PHE A 95 8.48 2.77 -0.16
CA PHE A 95 7.77 1.51 0.02
C PHE A 95 7.55 0.82 -1.32
N LEU A 96 7.00 1.50 -2.32
CA LEU A 96 6.71 0.93 -3.63
C LEU A 96 7.99 0.45 -4.34
N ILE A 97 9.10 1.20 -4.24
CA ILE A 97 10.38 0.79 -4.83
C ILE A 97 10.85 -0.53 -4.20
N ILE A 98 10.93 -0.59 -2.87
CA ILE A 98 11.41 -1.78 -2.15
C ILE A 98 10.46 -2.96 -2.35
N HIS A 99 9.15 -2.71 -2.27
CA HIS A 99 8.11 -3.73 -2.38
C HIS A 99 8.08 -4.35 -3.78
N LEU A 100 8.09 -3.54 -4.84
CA LEU A 100 8.12 -4.04 -6.21
C LEU A 100 9.42 -4.78 -6.52
N LEU A 101 10.56 -4.27 -6.03
CA LEU A 101 11.83 -4.98 -6.16
C LEU A 101 11.77 -6.37 -5.52
N ALA A 102 11.26 -6.47 -4.29
CA ALA A 102 11.09 -7.75 -3.60
C ALA A 102 10.16 -8.70 -4.38
N VAL A 103 9.02 -8.21 -4.88
CA VAL A 103 8.10 -9.01 -5.70
C VAL A 103 8.75 -9.48 -6.99
N PHE A 104 9.52 -8.63 -7.68
CA PHE A 104 10.19 -9.02 -8.91
C PHE A 104 11.35 -9.99 -8.67
N VAL A 105 12.16 -9.79 -7.64
CA VAL A 105 13.20 -10.74 -7.23
C VAL A 105 12.56 -12.08 -6.86
N GLY A 106 11.49 -12.06 -6.07
CA GLY A 106 10.73 -13.26 -5.71
C GLY A 106 10.24 -14.03 -6.94
N ARG A 107 9.63 -13.33 -7.89
CA ARG A 107 9.04 -13.93 -9.09
C ARG A 107 10.06 -14.40 -10.11
N TYR A 108 11.01 -13.54 -10.47
CA TYR A 108 11.88 -13.77 -11.63
C TYR A 108 13.23 -14.39 -11.28
N TYR A 109 13.73 -14.16 -10.06
CA TYR A 109 15.03 -14.67 -9.63
C TYR A 109 14.91 -15.88 -8.70
N LEU A 110 14.00 -15.82 -7.73
CA LEU A 110 13.76 -16.93 -6.79
C LEU A 110 12.71 -17.93 -7.29
N HIS A 111 12.05 -17.63 -8.42
CA HIS A 111 10.98 -18.45 -9.01
C HIS A 111 9.85 -18.81 -8.03
N LEU A 112 9.58 -17.93 -7.06
CA LEU A 112 8.50 -18.10 -6.07
C LEU A 112 7.19 -17.53 -6.60
N ASP A 113 6.08 -18.17 -6.23
CA ASP A 113 4.80 -17.49 -6.31
C ASP A 113 4.72 -16.41 -5.22
N THR A 114 4.69 -15.15 -5.64
CA THR A 114 4.59 -13.96 -4.78
C THR A 114 3.19 -13.79 -4.19
N ASN A 115 2.66 -14.86 -3.57
CA ASN A 115 1.35 -14.95 -2.95
C ASN A 115 1.38 -14.52 -1.47
N ILE A 116 0.36 -14.88 -0.70
CA ILE A 116 0.30 -14.55 0.73
C ILE A 116 1.51 -15.07 1.50
N TYR A 117 1.97 -16.30 1.24
CA TYR A 117 3.11 -16.89 1.95
C TYR A 117 4.40 -16.08 1.71
N PHE A 118 4.61 -15.59 0.49
CA PHE A 118 5.69 -14.66 0.18
C PHE A 118 5.60 -13.38 1.02
N GLY A 119 4.42 -12.77 1.08
CA GLY A 119 4.20 -11.52 1.80
C GLY A 119 4.32 -11.65 3.32
N VAL A 120 3.85 -12.78 3.88
CA VAL A 120 3.73 -12.99 5.33
C VAL A 120 4.91 -13.75 5.93
N ALA A 121 5.85 -14.26 5.12
CA ALA A 121 7.04 -14.98 5.61
C ALA A 121 7.81 -14.16 6.63
N GLY A 122 8.19 -12.93 6.27
CA GLY A 122 8.86 -12.01 7.19
C GLY A 122 7.96 -11.49 8.31
N LEU A 123 6.64 -11.46 8.13
CA LEU A 123 5.68 -10.99 9.14
C LEU A 123 5.49 -11.99 10.28
N ASN A 124 5.60 -13.29 10.01
CA ASN A 124 5.27 -14.36 10.95
C ASN A 124 6.49 -15.06 11.56
N VAL A 125 7.70 -14.56 11.31
CA VAL A 125 8.94 -15.20 11.75
C VAL A 125 9.81 -14.18 12.50
N PHE A 126 10.14 -14.48 13.75
CA PHE A 126 11.12 -13.71 14.50
C PHE A 126 12.55 -14.02 14.01
N PRO A 127 13.46 -13.02 13.90
CA PRO A 127 13.28 -11.60 14.25
C PRO A 127 12.78 -10.71 13.09
N PHE A 128 12.52 -11.28 11.90
CA PHE A 128 12.11 -10.52 10.71
C PHE A 128 10.84 -9.69 10.94
N ASN A 129 9.91 -10.19 11.76
CA ASN A 129 8.67 -9.50 12.08
C ASN A 129 8.89 -8.10 12.69
N LEU A 130 10.01 -7.87 13.40
CA LEU A 130 10.38 -6.55 13.95
C LEU A 130 10.58 -5.50 12.84
N PHE A 131 10.95 -5.92 11.64
CA PHE A 131 11.04 -5.05 10.47
C PHE A 131 9.72 -5.02 9.68
N PHE A 132 9.14 -6.18 9.39
CA PHE A 132 8.01 -6.27 8.47
C PHE A 132 6.70 -5.74 9.05
N ILE A 133 6.47 -5.86 10.37
CA ILE A 133 5.29 -5.26 11.02
C ILE A 133 5.27 -3.74 10.82
N PRO A 134 6.29 -2.97 11.25
CA PRO A 134 6.27 -1.52 11.05
C PRO A 134 6.33 -1.14 9.57
N TYR A 135 7.08 -1.88 8.74
CA TYR A 135 7.16 -1.62 7.30
C TYR A 135 5.80 -1.73 6.60
N TYR A 136 5.04 -2.81 6.80
CA TYR A 136 3.71 -2.93 6.18
C TYR A 136 2.67 -2.02 6.83
N SER A 137 2.72 -1.84 8.15
CA SER A 137 1.78 -0.98 8.87
C SER A 137 1.86 0.48 8.40
N LEU A 138 3.09 1.00 8.33
CA LEU A 138 3.31 2.37 7.87
C LEU A 138 2.91 2.55 6.41
N ALA A 139 2.98 1.52 5.57
CA ALA A 139 2.51 1.58 4.19
C ALA A 139 1.00 1.78 4.12
N ILE A 140 0.23 0.96 4.81
CA ILE A 140 -1.24 1.05 4.84
C ILE A 140 -1.67 2.40 5.44
N ILE A 141 -1.13 2.75 6.62
CA ILE A 141 -1.41 4.05 7.26
C ILE A 141 -1.03 5.21 6.34
N SER A 142 0.08 5.12 5.60
CA SER A 142 0.48 6.16 4.65
C SER A 142 -0.47 6.29 3.46
N VAL A 143 -1.04 5.19 2.95
CA VAL A 143 -2.09 5.26 1.92
C VAL A 143 -3.27 6.09 2.42
N PHE A 144 -3.81 5.74 3.59
CA PHE A 144 -4.95 6.47 4.18
C PHE A 144 -4.60 7.90 4.57
N GLY A 145 -3.41 8.14 5.12
CA GLY A 145 -2.94 9.50 5.43
C GLY A 145 -2.78 10.36 4.18
N HIS A 146 -2.27 9.78 3.09
CA HIS A 146 -2.13 10.50 1.81
C HIS A 146 -3.50 10.84 1.21
N VAL A 147 -4.43 9.89 1.21
CA VAL A 147 -5.83 10.10 0.76
C VAL A 147 -6.54 11.12 1.64
N ALA A 148 -6.41 11.02 2.96
CA ALA A 148 -6.98 11.97 3.92
C ALA A 148 -6.48 13.40 3.65
N SER A 149 -5.18 13.57 3.38
CA SER A 149 -4.62 14.87 3.03
C SER A 149 -5.14 15.42 1.70
N ILE A 150 -5.28 14.56 0.67
CA ILE A 150 -5.87 14.97 -0.62
C ILE A 150 -7.33 15.38 -0.40
N HIS A 151 -8.10 14.57 0.32
CA HIS A 151 -9.49 14.84 0.68
C HIS A 151 -9.62 16.18 1.40
N GLN A 152 -8.85 16.38 2.47
CA GLN A 152 -8.83 17.63 3.24
C GLN A 152 -8.54 18.85 2.37
N SER A 153 -7.65 18.71 1.39
CA SER A 153 -7.24 19.82 0.51
C SER A 153 -8.26 20.16 -0.59
N LYS A 154 -9.14 19.23 -0.94
CA LYS A 154 -10.09 19.35 -2.06
C LYS A 154 -11.55 19.44 -1.62
N ALA A 155 -11.87 19.00 -0.41
CA ALA A 155 -13.24 19.02 0.09
C ALA A 155 -13.65 20.45 0.45
N GLU A 156 -14.60 20.99 -0.30
CA GLU A 156 -15.13 22.35 -0.12
C GLU A 156 -16.35 22.38 0.83
N ARG A 157 -17.01 21.24 1.07
CA ARG A 157 -18.27 21.15 1.82
C ARG A 157 -18.16 20.22 3.02
N SER A 158 -18.92 20.56 4.06
CA SER A 158 -19.23 19.60 5.12
C SER A 158 -20.10 18.47 4.56
N PHE A 159 -19.83 17.25 5.01
CA PHE A 159 -20.62 16.05 4.70
C PHE A 159 -21.18 15.55 6.03
N ILE A 160 -22.51 15.41 6.12
CA ILE A 160 -23.23 15.03 7.35
C ILE A 160 -22.80 15.92 8.55
N GLY A 161 -22.73 17.24 8.33
CA GLY A 161 -22.34 18.21 9.37
C GLY A 161 -20.87 18.18 9.81
N LEU A 162 -20.05 17.26 9.30
CA LEU A 162 -18.61 17.20 9.62
C LEU A 162 -17.81 18.09 8.67
N ASN A 163 -16.94 18.94 9.22
CA ASN A 163 -16.01 19.72 8.39
C ASN A 163 -14.94 18.83 7.72
N PRO A 164 -14.30 19.28 6.62
CA PRO A 164 -13.28 18.52 5.91
C PRO A 164 -12.12 18.00 6.79
N ASN A 165 -11.74 18.74 7.83
CA ASN A 165 -10.68 18.30 8.75
C ASN A 165 -11.12 17.08 9.57
N ARG A 166 -12.35 17.07 10.11
CA ARG A 166 -12.89 15.92 10.85
C ARG A 166 -13.04 14.69 9.95
N GLN A 167 -13.52 14.87 8.72
CA GLN A 167 -13.60 13.79 7.74
C GLN A 167 -12.21 13.18 7.45
N ALA A 168 -11.19 14.02 7.27
CA ALA A 168 -9.82 13.56 7.04
C ALA A 168 -9.25 12.81 8.26
N ILE A 169 -9.54 13.26 9.48
CA ILE A 169 -9.16 12.52 10.71
C ILE A 169 -9.82 11.14 10.73
N ILE A 170 -11.11 11.05 10.39
CA ILE A 170 -11.84 9.76 10.31
C ILE A 170 -11.16 8.82 9.31
N ILE A 171 -10.75 9.32 8.14
CA ILE A 171 -10.03 8.50 7.14
C ILE A 171 -8.71 7.96 7.73
N VAL A 172 -7.94 8.77 8.47
CA VAL A 172 -6.71 8.33 9.12
C VAL A 172 -6.98 7.28 10.20
N CYS A 173 -7.96 7.53 11.09
CA CYS A 173 -8.34 6.59 12.14
C CYS A 173 -8.82 5.26 11.56
N PHE A 174 -9.64 5.30 10.50
CA PHE A 174 -10.05 4.12 9.77
C PHE A 174 -8.83 3.36 9.23
N GLY A 175 -7.87 4.05 8.61
CA GLY A 175 -6.64 3.43 8.12
C GLY A 175 -5.82 2.73 9.20
N ILE A 176 -5.75 3.29 10.42
CA ILE A 176 -5.07 2.66 11.56
C ILE A 176 -5.81 1.39 12.00
N ILE A 177 -7.13 1.46 12.16
CA ILE A 177 -7.95 0.30 12.55
C ILE A 177 -7.85 -0.80 11.49
N PHE A 178 -8.00 -0.42 10.22
CA PHE A 178 -7.92 -1.32 9.07
C PHE A 178 -6.54 -2.00 8.96
N THR A 179 -5.46 -1.28 9.29
CA THR A 179 -4.12 -1.86 9.41
C THR A 179 -4.09 -2.97 10.45
N GLY A 180 -4.64 -2.72 11.64
CA GLY A 180 -4.74 -3.74 12.70
C GLY A 180 -5.52 -4.98 12.26
N VAL A 181 -6.63 -4.79 11.55
CA VAL A 181 -7.45 -5.89 11.02
C VAL A 181 -6.69 -6.71 9.95
N ILE A 182 -5.96 -6.04 9.05
CA ILE A 182 -5.12 -6.75 8.07
C ILE A 182 -4.03 -7.56 8.77
N LEU A 183 -3.32 -6.98 9.75
CA LEU A 183 -2.29 -7.71 10.50
C LEU A 183 -2.87 -8.91 11.25
N PHE A 184 -4.06 -8.75 11.84
CA PHE A 184 -4.80 -9.83 12.49
C PHE A 184 -5.06 -10.99 11.51
N GLY A 185 -5.54 -10.72 10.29
CA GLY A 185 -5.72 -11.75 9.27
C GLY A 185 -4.41 -12.38 8.77
N LEU A 186 -3.41 -11.56 8.44
CA LEU A 186 -2.12 -12.01 7.88
C LEU A 186 -1.22 -12.77 8.88
N THR A 187 -1.57 -12.74 10.17
CA THR A 187 -0.87 -13.49 11.22
C THR A 187 -1.69 -14.66 11.75
N ASN A 188 -2.76 -15.05 11.06
CA ASN A 188 -3.71 -16.08 11.51
C ASN A 188 -4.20 -15.78 12.94
N HIS A 189 -4.75 -14.58 13.11
CA HIS A 189 -5.26 -14.10 14.39
C HIS A 189 -4.19 -14.06 15.48
N PHE A 190 -2.97 -13.62 15.10
CA PHE A 190 -1.77 -13.60 15.96
C PHE A 190 -1.24 -14.96 16.44
N HIS A 191 -1.76 -16.08 15.94
CA HIS A 191 -1.21 -17.42 16.23
C HIS A 191 0.05 -17.74 15.42
N GLY A 192 0.34 -16.92 14.39
CA GLY A 192 1.41 -17.17 13.45
C GLY A 192 0.99 -18.12 12.32
N LEU A 193 1.69 -18.00 11.20
CA LEU A 193 1.52 -18.88 10.04
C LEU A 193 2.73 -19.80 9.86
N LYS A 194 2.44 -21.08 9.59
CA LYS A 194 3.47 -22.02 9.15
C LYS A 194 3.85 -21.69 7.71
N ILE A 195 5.07 -21.20 7.53
CA ILE A 195 5.60 -20.83 6.23
C ILE A 195 6.04 -22.11 5.47
N PRO A 196 5.57 -22.32 4.22
CA PRO A 196 6.01 -23.46 3.40
C PRO A 196 7.52 -23.39 3.10
N LYS A 197 8.16 -24.57 2.96
CA LYS A 197 9.62 -24.69 2.82
C LYS A 197 10.21 -23.88 1.67
N GLU A 198 9.49 -23.76 0.56
CA GLU A 198 9.93 -22.99 -0.61
C GLU A 198 10.17 -21.50 -0.30
N TYR A 199 9.51 -20.94 0.72
CA TYR A 199 9.68 -19.55 1.14
C TYR A 199 10.76 -19.37 2.22
N ASN A 200 11.43 -20.43 2.68
CA ASN A 200 12.46 -20.33 3.72
C ASN A 200 13.64 -19.45 3.32
N VAL A 201 13.94 -19.36 2.01
CA VAL A 201 14.97 -18.46 1.46
C VAL A 201 14.75 -16.99 1.86
N LEU A 202 13.51 -16.59 2.14
CA LEU A 202 13.16 -15.23 2.56
C LEU A 202 13.45 -14.95 4.04
N ILE A 203 13.58 -15.99 4.85
CA ILE A 203 13.68 -15.93 6.32
C ILE A 203 14.92 -16.66 6.85
N MET A 204 15.88 -16.95 5.97
CA MET A 204 17.17 -17.58 6.30
C MET A 204 17.01 -18.86 7.14
N LYS A 205 16.06 -19.72 6.76
CA LYS A 205 15.79 -21.03 7.37
C LYS A 205 16.09 -22.19 6.43
#